data_AF-A0A8C7WX68-F1
#
_entry.id   AF-A0A8C7WX68-F1
#
_cell.length_a   1.000
_cell.length_b   1.000
_cell.length_c   1.000
_cell.angle_alpha   90.00
_cell.angle_beta   90.00
_cell.angle_gamma   90.00
#
_symmetry.space_group_name_H-M   'P 1'
#
loop_
_entity.id
_entity.type
_entity.pdbx_description
1 polymer ?
#
loop_
_entity_poly.entity_id
_entity_poly.type
_entity_poly.pdbx_seq_one_letter_code
_entity_poly.pdbx_strand_id
1 'polypeptide(L)'
;MALTQVYWDHHIPLPKLTSLQAKVTVALVALLCFCNSYDGEFVFDDSEAIVNNKDLRPTTPLSSIWCNDFWGSNLRSNSSHKSYRPLTVLTFSLKKHVVDTNKLQLVG
;
A
#
# COMPACT_ATOMS: atom_id res chain seq x y z
N MET A 1 21.82 30.35 26.75
CA MET A 1 22.52 29.54 25.72
C MET A 1 21.62 29.48 24.50
N ALA A 2 21.96 30.20 23.43
CA ALA A 2 21.23 30.12 22.17
C ALA A 2 21.60 28.80 21.47
N LEU A 3 20.61 27.96 21.18
CA LEU A 3 20.81 26.75 20.39
C LEU A 3 21.18 27.18 18.96
N THR A 4 22.42 26.91 18.55
CA THR A 4 22.83 27.06 17.15
C THR A 4 22.02 26.08 16.31
N GLN A 5 21.15 26.61 15.44
CA GLN A 5 20.47 25.84 14.40
C GLN A 5 21.53 25.09 13.59
N VAL A 6 21.55 23.75 13.70
CA VAL A 6 22.50 22.92 12.96
C VAL A 6 22.09 22.94 11.49
N TYR A 7 22.82 23.72 10.69
CA TYR A 7 22.59 23.90 9.26
C TYR A 7 23.31 22.80 8.47
N TRP A 8 22.65 21.63 8.35
CA TRP A 8 23.20 20.42 7.74
C TRP A 8 23.52 20.52 6.24
N ASP A 9 22.93 21.51 5.55
CA ASP A 9 22.98 21.64 4.09
C ASP A 9 24.38 21.99 3.54
N HIS A 10 25.32 22.38 4.40
CA HIS A 10 26.67 22.78 3.98
C HIS A 10 27.62 21.61 3.71
N HIS A 11 27.32 20.41 4.23
CA HIS A 11 28.21 19.24 4.14
C HIS A 11 28.01 18.41 2.87
N ILE A 12 26.91 18.61 2.14
CA ILE A 12 26.60 17.87 0.92
C ILE A 12 26.62 18.87 -0.25
N PRO A 13 27.57 18.77 -1.19
CA PRO A 13 27.62 19.68 -2.34
C PRO A 13 26.49 19.34 -3.32
N LEU A 14 25.29 19.84 -3.04
CA LEU A 14 24.15 19.68 -3.93
C LEU A 14 24.20 20.73 -5.05
N PRO A 15 23.89 20.36 -6.30
CA PRO A 15 23.76 21.32 -7.38
C PRO A 15 22.62 22.29 -7.07
N LYS A 16 22.85 23.59 -7.25
CA LYS A 16 21.82 24.62 -7.11
C LYS A 16 20.89 24.56 -8.31
N LEU A 17 19.78 23.82 -8.18
CA LEU A 17 18.74 23.72 -9.20
C LEU A 17 17.71 24.83 -9.03
N THR A 18 17.21 25.37 -10.15
CA THR A 18 15.98 26.19 -10.11
C THR A 18 14.79 25.34 -9.67
N SER A 19 13.73 25.98 -9.16
CA SER A 19 12.52 25.24 -8.71
C SER A 19 11.94 24.32 -9.80
N LEU A 20 11.98 24.75 -11.06
CA LEU A 20 11.53 23.92 -12.18
C LEU A 20 12.44 22.71 -12.41
N GLN A 21 13.76 22.92 -12.46
CA GLN A 21 14.74 21.84 -12.61
C GLN A 21 14.62 20.82 -11.48
N ALA A 22 14.48 21.27 -10.23
CA ALA A 22 14.29 20.37 -9.09
C ALA A 22 13.04 19.51 -9.23
N LYS A 23 11.88 20.11 -9.59
CA LYS A 23 10.62 19.37 -9.81
C LYS A 23 10.74 18.36 -10.93
N VAL A 24 11.34 18.75 -12.06
CA VAL A 24 11.54 17.85 -13.21
C VAL A 24 12.47 16.71 -12.85
N THR A 25 13.59 16.97 -12.17
CA THR A 25 14.51 15.94 -11.71
C THR A 25 13.83 14.94 -10.78
N VAL A 26 13.07 15.42 -9.78
CA VAL A 26 12.32 14.53 -8.87
C VAL A 26 11.30 13.70 -9.64
N ALA A 27 10.55 14.31 -10.56
CA ALA A 27 9.56 13.60 -11.37
C ALA A 27 10.20 12.52 -12.26
N LEU A 28 11.32 12.83 -12.92
CA LEU A 28 12.05 11.87 -13.76
C LEU A 28 12.61 10.70 -12.95
N VAL A 29 13.25 10.98 -11.81
CA VAL A 29 13.77 9.93 -10.93
C VAL A 29 12.64 9.04 -10.40
N ALA A 30 11.55 9.64 -9.94
CA ALA A 30 10.38 8.89 -9.48
C ALA A 30 9.78 8.02 -10.60
N LEU A 31 9.69 8.56 -11.82
CA LEU A 31 9.19 7.81 -12.98
C LEU A 31 10.12 6.64 -13.34
N LEU A 32 11.44 6.84 -13.34
CA LEU A 32 12.40 5.77 -13.60
C LEU A 32 12.30 4.64 -12.57
N CYS A 33 12.20 4.98 -11.28
CA CYS A 33 11.98 4.01 -10.21
C CYS A 33 10.64 3.26 -10.38
N PHE A 34 9.57 3.98 -10.74
CA PHE A 34 8.26 3.40 -11.00
C PHE A 34 8.29 2.45 -12.20
N CYS A 35 8.89 2.85 -13.33
CA CYS A 35 9.01 2.01 -14.52
C CYS A 35 9.77 0.71 -14.22
N ASN A 36 10.85 0.78 -13.44
CA ASN A 36 11.61 -0.41 -13.04
C ASN A 36 10.81 -1.34 -12.12
N SER A 37 9.82 -0.82 -11.39
CA SER A 37 9.04 -1.57 -10.40
C SER A 37 7.59 -1.82 -10.85
N TYR A 38 7.26 -1.53 -12.11
CA TYR A 38 5.88 -1.57 -12.61
C TYR A 38 5.29 -2.98 -12.54
N ASP A 39 6.08 -3.98 -12.93
CA ASP A 39 5.73 -5.40 -12.87
C ASP A 39 6.29 -6.07 -11.61
N GLY A 40 6.35 -5.29 -10.51
CA GLY A 40 6.80 -5.78 -9.22
C GLY A 40 5.74 -6.67 -8.55
N GLU A 41 6.21 -7.67 -7.83
CA GLU A 41 5.37 -8.54 -7.01
C GLU A 41 4.89 -7.82 -5.73
N PHE A 42 3.90 -8.43 -5.06
CA PHE A 42 3.42 -7.91 -3.78
C PHE A 42 4.52 -7.86 -2.74
N VAL A 43 4.70 -6.69 -2.15
CA VAL A 43 5.58 -6.49 -0.99
C VAL A 43 4.84 -6.97 0.26
N PHE A 44 5.52 -6.97 1.41
CA PHE A 44 4.99 -7.50 2.68
C PHE A 44 3.58 -6.99 3.02
N ASP A 45 3.36 -5.67 3.03
CA ASP A 45 2.05 -5.10 3.37
C ASP A 45 0.96 -5.48 2.35
N ASP A 46 1.29 -5.52 1.06
CA ASP A 46 0.34 -5.94 0.02
C ASP A 46 -0.03 -7.41 0.20
N SER A 47 0.95 -8.26 0.48
CA SER A 47 0.77 -9.70 0.70
C SER A 47 -0.12 -9.96 1.92
N GLU A 48 0.12 -9.27 3.04
CA GLU A 48 -0.69 -9.41 4.24
C GLU A 48 -2.12 -8.92 4.04
N ALA A 49 -2.30 -7.79 3.34
CA ALA A 49 -3.61 -7.20 3.14
C ALA A 49 -4.47 -7.87 2.04
N ILE A 50 -3.84 -8.46 1.01
CA ILE A 50 -4.54 -8.97 -0.19
C ILE A 50 -4.46 -10.49 -0.32
N VAL A 51 -3.29 -11.09 -0.09
CA VAL A 51 -3.08 -12.53 -0.29
C VAL A 51 -3.50 -13.31 0.95
N ASN A 52 -3.00 -12.91 2.12
CA ASN A 52 -3.17 -13.63 3.39
C ASN A 52 -4.42 -13.21 4.17
N ASN A 53 -5.02 -12.08 3.82
CA ASN A 53 -6.23 -11.58 4.50
C ASN A 53 -7.41 -12.55 4.30
N LYS A 54 -7.94 -13.04 5.44
CA LYS A 54 -8.99 -14.04 5.48
C LYS A 54 -10.35 -13.50 5.04
N ASP A 55 -10.54 -12.19 5.09
CA ASP A 55 -11.78 -11.52 4.72
C ASP A 55 -12.00 -11.48 3.20
N LEU A 56 -10.94 -11.77 2.43
CA LEU A 56 -10.97 -11.78 0.97
C LEU A 56 -11.23 -13.17 0.39
N ARG A 57 -11.50 -14.17 1.23
CA ARG A 57 -11.82 -15.53 0.77
C ARG A 57 -13.28 -15.60 0.33
N PRO A 58 -13.62 -16.34 -0.74
CA PRO A 58 -15.01 -16.49 -1.18
C PRO A 58 -15.95 -17.11 -0.13
N THR A 59 -15.38 -17.88 0.80
CA THR A 59 -16.13 -18.55 1.88
C THR A 59 -16.39 -17.64 3.08
N THR A 60 -15.70 -16.50 3.20
CA THR A 60 -15.83 -15.61 4.35
C THR A 60 -16.96 -14.62 4.08
N PRO A 61 -17.93 -14.47 4.99
CA PRO A 61 -19.02 -13.51 4.80
C PRO A 61 -18.48 -12.07 4.83
N LEU A 62 -18.95 -11.23 3.90
CA LEU A 62 -18.52 -9.82 3.80
C LEU A 62 -18.80 -9.00 5.07
N SER A 63 -19.73 -9.46 5.93
CA SER A 63 -19.98 -8.83 7.22
C SER A 63 -18.76 -8.86 8.17
N SER A 64 -17.86 -9.83 8.01
CA SER A 64 -16.62 -9.95 8.80
C SER A 64 -15.70 -8.74 8.67
N ILE A 65 -15.69 -8.09 7.51
CA ILE A 65 -14.87 -6.90 7.20
C ILE A 65 -15.15 -5.75 8.19
N TRP A 66 -16.37 -5.65 8.71
CA TRP A 66 -16.76 -4.61 9.68
C TRP A 66 -16.30 -4.90 11.11
N CYS A 67 -15.85 -6.12 11.39
CA CYS A 67 -15.42 -6.57 12.70
C CYS A 67 -13.90 -6.79 12.80
N ASN A 68 -13.20 -6.76 11.66
CA ASN A 68 -11.78 -7.04 11.54
C ASN A 68 -10.98 -5.78 11.22
N ASP A 69 -9.69 -5.81 11.51
CA ASP A 69 -8.74 -4.78 11.09
C ASP A 69 -8.32 -4.96 9.62
N PHE A 70 -7.46 -4.06 9.13
CA PHE A 70 -6.98 -4.04 7.76
C PHE A 70 -6.31 -5.36 7.31
N TRP A 71 -5.79 -6.13 8.26
CA TRP A 71 -5.06 -7.38 8.01
C TRP A 71 -5.93 -8.63 8.18
N GLY A 72 -7.23 -8.47 8.50
CA GLY A 72 -8.17 -9.57 8.70
C GLY A 72 -8.14 -10.19 10.10
N SER A 73 -7.60 -9.47 11.09
CA SER A 73 -7.67 -9.88 12.50
C SER A 73 -8.84 -9.21 13.21
N ASN A 74 -9.53 -9.95 14.09
CA ASN A 74 -10.65 -9.39 14.84
C ASN A 74 -10.22 -8.18 15.69
N LEU A 75 -10.91 -7.05 15.56
CA LEU A 75 -10.57 -5.80 16.25
C LEU A 75 -10.58 -5.92 17.77
N ARG A 76 -11.30 -6.89 18.34
CA ARG A 76 -11.33 -7.14 19.79
C ARG A 76 -10.16 -7.98 20.28
N SER A 77 -9.41 -8.64 19.38
CA SER A 77 -8.21 -9.39 19.73
C SER A 77 -7.07 -8.48 20.18
N ASN A 78 -6.27 -8.94 21.14
CA ASN A 78 -5.02 -8.27 21.54
C ASN A 78 -3.94 -8.31 20.45
N SER A 79 -4.03 -9.27 19.52
CA SER A 79 -3.11 -9.40 18.39
C SER A 79 -3.46 -8.49 17.20
N SER A 80 -4.57 -7.74 17.28
CA SER A 80 -4.98 -6.84 16.20
C SER A 80 -4.14 -5.58 16.20
N HIS A 81 -3.75 -5.13 15.01
CA HIS A 81 -3.06 -3.86 14.81
C HIS A 81 -4.00 -2.64 14.90
N LYS A 82 -5.30 -2.87 15.09
CA LYS A 82 -6.36 -1.85 15.26
C LYS A 82 -6.52 -0.86 14.09
N SER A 83 -5.82 -1.09 12.98
CA SER A 83 -5.95 -0.32 11.74
C SER A 83 -7.29 -0.62 11.06
N TYR A 84 -8.34 0.13 11.39
CA TYR A 84 -9.67 -0.10 10.83
C TYR A 84 -9.85 0.59 9.47
N ARG A 85 -9.95 -0.20 8.38
CA ARG A 85 -10.08 0.30 6.99
C ARG A 85 -11.05 -0.58 6.16
N PRO A 86 -12.33 -0.71 6.59
CA PRO A 86 -13.26 -1.68 6.03
C PRO A 86 -13.54 -1.44 4.54
N LEU A 87 -13.60 -0.19 4.08
CA LEU A 87 -13.89 0.13 2.67
C LEU A 87 -12.74 -0.27 1.73
N THR A 88 -11.49 -0.15 2.19
CA THR A 88 -10.32 -0.61 1.43
C THR A 88 -10.33 -2.13 1.29
N VAL A 89 -10.57 -2.86 2.40
CA VAL A 89 -10.66 -4.33 2.39
C VAL A 89 -11.85 -4.80 1.54
N LEU A 90 -12.99 -4.13 1.61
CA LEU A 90 -14.15 -4.41 0.77
C LEU A 90 -13.83 -4.26 -0.72
N THR A 91 -13.07 -3.24 -1.10
CA THR A 91 -12.64 -3.04 -2.49
C THR A 91 -11.75 -4.20 -2.97
N PHE A 92 -10.83 -4.67 -2.13
CA PHE A 92 -10.01 -5.84 -2.45
C PHE A 92 -10.85 -7.11 -2.62
N SER A 93 -11.84 -7.30 -1.75
CA SER A 93 -12.73 -8.46 -1.78
C SER A 93 -13.53 -8.50 -3.07
N LEU A 94 -14.17 -7.37 -3.43
CA LEU A 94 -14.91 -7.23 -4.67
C LEU A 94 -14.03 -7.47 -5.90
N LYS A 95 -12.82 -6.92 -5.93
CA LYS A 95 -11.88 -7.13 -7.04
C LYS A 95 -11.53 -8.60 -7.20
N LYS A 96 -11.22 -9.30 -6.10
CA LYS A 96 -10.87 -10.73 -6.11
C LYS A 96 -12.06 -11.58 -6.58
N HIS A 97 -13.26 -11.31 -6.08
CA HIS A 97 -14.49 -11.98 -6.52
C HIS A 97 -14.77 -11.80 -8.02
N VAL A 98 -14.60 -10.59 -8.56
CA VAL A 98 -14.79 -10.33 -9.99
C VAL A 98 -13.76 -11.09 -10.82
N VAL A 99 -12.49 -11.09 -10.42
CA VAL A 99 -11.42 -11.83 -11.12
C VAL A 99 -11.69 -13.33 -11.10
N ASP A 100 -12.08 -13.90 -9.95
CA ASP A 100 -12.39 -15.33 -9.83
C ASP A 100 -13.60 -15.71 -10.69
N THR A 101 -14.64 -14.88 -10.72
CA THR A 101 -15.82 -15.09 -11.56
C THR A 101 -15.44 -15.11 -13.05
N ASN A 102 -14.57 -14.20 -13.49
CA ASN A 102 -14.09 -14.17 -14.87
C ASN A 102 -13.20 -15.36 -15.24
N LYS A 103 -12.37 -15.85 -14.31
CA LYS A 103 -11.58 -17.09 -14.53
C LYS A 103 -12.48 -18.31 -14.72
N LEU A 104 -13.55 -18.43 -13.94
CA LEU A 104 -14.51 -19.54 -14.06
C LEU A 104 -15.26 -19.53 -15.40
N GLN A 105 -15.53 -18.36 -15.99
CA GLN A 105 -16.16 -18.24 -17.32
C GLN A 105 -15.24 -18.62 -18.48
N LEU A 106 -13.91 -18.57 -18.30
CA LEU A 106 -12.94 -18.91 -19.35
C LEU A 106 -12.55 -20.39 -19.39
N VAL A 107 -12.96 -21.17 -18.38
CA VAL A 107 -12.65 -22.61 -18.26
C VAL A 107 -13.91 -23.49 -18.47
N GLY A 108 -15.07 -22.86 -18.68
CA GLY A 108 -16.36 -23.53 -18.92
C GLY A 108 -16.71 -23.72 -20.39
#